data_AF-A0A2A2L0U7-F1
#
_entry.id   AF-A0A2A2L0U7-F1
#
_cell.length_a   1.000
_cell.length_b   1.000
_cell.length_c   1.000
_cell.angle_alpha   90.00
_cell.angle_beta   90.00
_cell.angle_gamma   90.00
#
_symmetry.space_group_name_H-M   'P 1'
#
loop_
_entity.id
_entity.type
_entity.pdbx_description
1 polymer ?
#
loop_
_entity_poly.entity_id
_entity_poly.type
_entity_poly.pdbx_seq_one_letter_code
_entity_poly.pdbx_strand_id
1 'polypeptide(L)'
;MDARGPTLEKAQRYGLPERWLNCPKVGELVHGLFLPFKTPMCSLYDEQITDKKKRFHAEHVFNHPNLGGKKIGLWIDLTKTDRYYPDDEVKSRGIQYCKMRLSGHGAAPTEDETNRFMRAVTEFFNSNPGKVCAIHCTHGFNRTGFLIAAYFVEQMGFAADAAVGLFAAARQPGIYKQDYIDTFVTRYGDQDDQMEAPERPNWEYGGDTSYMDDANSVNGNTGTDSSSGDGPSTSSAGGEDEATNGTGRKPKKQFMDGRVEFATWVDDESKKAMLRGKIKDICKADKKGFPGSQPVSLDRNNIKMLAQEKYMVSWKADGMRYLVYIADENNIYAFDRDNEVFQIKGISFPHRKEPRHVQNTLVDTEMIIDVINGEERPRLLIYDIIQFEGFNLAKENFDVRFECIDKELIKPRHEAMKSGRIHHDKEPTSVRRKDFWLLSATSRLFEESFTRHLGHEVDGTIFQPVKRRYKPGRDDAVLKWKPPSHNSIDFRLQIKKFKQEGCLPEYHGYLYVQGSHEPISEMKVTKALQPYDGRIIECRWNNMTRSWEFMRERTDKSLPNAKSTAMAVWDTMMHPISQEDLCDFIAKYAFNEKKRPVPPPQQMRGGELIDGNEQPPAQRARAEEDY
;
A
#
# COMPACT_ATOMS: atom_id res chain seq x y z
N MET A 1 -32.05 0.98 45.91
CA MET A 1 -32.15 1.01 44.44
C MET A 1 -31.81 2.42 44.00
N ASP A 2 -30.75 2.60 43.22
CA ASP A 2 -30.34 3.93 42.75
C ASP A 2 -31.45 4.49 41.83
N ALA A 3 -31.89 5.73 42.05
CA ALA A 3 -33.01 6.32 41.33
C ALA A 3 -32.71 6.36 39.82
N ARG A 4 -33.66 5.97 38.96
CA ARG A 4 -33.49 6.09 37.50
C ARG A 4 -33.54 7.57 37.11
N GLY A 5 -32.61 8.00 36.25
CA GLY A 5 -32.52 9.39 35.77
C GLY A 5 -31.53 10.28 36.54
N PRO A 6 -31.48 11.58 36.17
CA PRO A 6 -30.59 12.57 36.77
C PRO A 6 -31.06 12.96 38.18
N THR A 7 -30.11 13.10 39.10
CA THR A 7 -30.35 13.61 40.45
C THR A 7 -29.27 14.64 40.80
N LEU A 8 -29.57 15.58 41.71
CA LEU A 8 -28.61 16.60 42.13
C LEU A 8 -27.33 15.96 42.69
N GLU A 9 -27.48 14.89 43.47
CA GLU A 9 -26.36 14.10 44.02
C GLU A 9 -25.47 13.53 42.90
N LYS A 10 -26.05 12.94 41.83
CA LYS A 10 -25.28 12.41 40.70
C LYS A 10 -24.60 13.51 39.89
N ALA A 11 -25.25 14.66 39.74
CA ALA A 11 -24.69 15.81 39.02
C ALA A 11 -23.48 16.39 39.78
N GLN A 12 -23.59 16.55 41.11
CA GLN A 12 -22.51 17.06 41.95
C GLN A 12 -21.38 16.04 42.12
N ARG A 13 -21.68 14.75 42.32
CA ARG A 13 -20.69 13.70 42.55
C ARG A 13 -19.81 13.40 41.34
N TYR A 14 -20.41 13.35 40.15
CA TYR A 14 -19.71 12.90 38.94
C TYR A 14 -19.39 14.02 37.96
N GLY A 15 -19.93 15.23 38.17
CA GLY A 15 -19.63 16.42 37.38
C GLY A 15 -19.90 16.31 35.88
N LEU A 16 -19.45 17.28 35.09
CA LEU A 16 -19.45 17.18 33.63
C LEU A 16 -18.50 16.07 33.16
N PRO A 17 -18.83 15.34 32.08
CA PRO A 17 -17.87 14.45 31.43
C PRO A 17 -16.64 15.24 30.98
N GLU A 18 -15.47 14.61 31.08
CA GLU A 18 -14.21 15.20 30.62
C GLU A 18 -14.34 15.69 29.17
N ARG A 19 -13.80 16.88 28.88
CA ARG A 19 -13.75 17.46 27.52
C ARG A 19 -15.11 17.72 26.86
N TRP A 20 -16.21 17.61 27.61
CA TRP A 20 -17.57 17.85 27.09
C TRP A 20 -17.86 19.34 26.83
N LEU A 21 -17.26 20.23 27.62
CA LEU A 21 -17.59 21.66 27.62
C LEU A 21 -17.31 22.31 26.26
N ASN A 22 -16.11 22.08 25.72
CA ASN A 22 -15.65 22.66 24.45
C ASN A 22 -15.98 21.79 23.23
N CYS A 23 -16.55 20.60 23.44
CA CYS A 23 -17.04 19.76 22.35
C CYS A 23 -18.20 20.45 21.60
N PRO A 24 -18.20 20.52 20.26
CA PRO A 24 -19.28 21.09 19.46
C PRO A 24 -20.64 20.45 19.79
N LYS A 25 -21.74 21.22 19.72
CA LYS A 25 -23.05 20.78 20.21
C LYS A 25 -23.74 19.77 19.28
N VAL A 26 -23.95 20.13 18.02
CA VAL A 26 -24.76 19.38 17.04
C VAL A 26 -24.04 19.36 15.69
N GLY A 27 -24.14 18.26 14.94
CA GLY A 27 -23.66 18.14 13.56
C GLY A 27 -24.74 18.43 12.53
N GLU A 28 -24.41 18.28 11.25
CA GLU A 28 -25.37 18.31 10.15
C GLU A 28 -26.12 16.99 10.01
N LEU A 29 -27.22 16.99 9.25
CA LEU A 29 -27.94 15.77 8.90
C LEU A 29 -27.09 14.87 7.98
N VAL A 30 -26.69 13.71 8.49
CA VAL A 30 -25.94 12.71 7.72
C VAL A 30 -26.91 12.00 6.77
N HIS A 31 -26.67 12.16 5.47
CA HIS A 31 -27.51 11.61 4.40
C HIS A 31 -29.02 11.96 4.54
N GLY A 32 -29.34 13.07 5.22
CA GLY A 32 -30.72 13.47 5.49
C GLY A 32 -31.50 12.58 6.46
N LEU A 33 -30.85 11.62 7.13
CA LEU A 33 -31.48 10.59 7.98
C LEU A 33 -31.09 10.71 9.46
N PHE A 34 -29.82 10.96 9.75
CA PHE A 34 -29.29 10.96 11.13
C PHE A 34 -28.80 12.34 11.55
N LEU A 35 -29.19 12.78 12.75
CA LEU A 35 -28.64 13.98 13.38
C LEU A 35 -27.72 13.59 14.54
N PRO A 36 -26.39 13.67 14.39
CA PRO A 36 -25.44 13.41 15.46
C PRO A 36 -25.22 14.64 16.34
N PHE A 37 -25.15 14.46 17.65
CA PHE A 37 -24.91 15.54 18.62
C PHE A 37 -24.19 15.00 19.86
N LYS A 38 -23.64 15.90 20.70
CA LYS A 38 -23.09 15.51 22.02
C LYS A 38 -24.23 15.26 23.02
N THR A 39 -23.99 14.57 24.14
CA THR A 39 -25.08 14.39 25.12
C THR A 39 -25.54 15.74 25.68
N PRO A 40 -26.85 16.04 25.72
CA PRO A 40 -27.34 17.22 26.42
C PRO A 40 -27.26 17.01 27.93
N MET A 41 -27.32 18.11 28.68
CA MET A 41 -27.37 18.13 30.13
C MET A 41 -28.68 18.77 30.59
N CYS A 42 -29.30 18.26 31.64
CA CYS A 42 -30.41 18.93 32.31
C CYS A 42 -29.92 20.12 33.14
N SER A 43 -30.86 20.94 33.64
CA SER A 43 -30.60 22.15 34.41
C SER A 43 -29.77 21.92 35.69
N LEU A 44 -29.68 20.69 36.19
CA LEU A 44 -28.85 20.34 37.36
C LEU A 44 -27.34 20.58 37.13
N TYR A 45 -26.91 20.72 35.87
CA TYR A 45 -25.52 20.99 35.50
C TYR A 45 -25.24 22.48 35.24
N ASP A 46 -26.25 23.36 35.30
CA ASP A 46 -26.14 24.77 34.89
C ASP A 46 -25.17 25.57 35.74
N GLU A 47 -25.06 25.25 37.02
CA GLU A 47 -24.11 25.88 37.94
C GLU A 47 -22.67 25.47 37.63
N GLN A 48 -22.46 24.28 37.05
CA GLN A 48 -21.15 23.80 36.61
C GLN A 48 -20.76 24.37 35.23
N ILE A 49 -21.72 24.91 34.47
CA ILE A 49 -21.52 25.51 33.15
C ILE A 49 -21.72 27.02 33.27
N THR A 50 -20.66 27.70 33.71
CA THR A 50 -20.64 29.16 33.94
C THR A 50 -20.89 29.95 32.66
N ASP A 51 -20.35 29.50 31.53
CA ASP A 51 -20.63 30.09 30.22
C ASP A 51 -22.00 29.62 29.70
N LYS A 52 -23.00 30.49 29.79
CA LYS A 52 -24.37 30.26 29.28
C LYS A 52 -24.38 29.85 27.81
N LYS A 53 -23.44 30.32 26.98
CA LYS A 53 -23.37 29.95 25.56
C LYS A 53 -22.97 28.49 25.36
N LYS A 54 -22.29 27.87 26.33
CA LYS A 54 -21.88 26.46 26.28
C LYS A 54 -22.94 25.51 26.85
N ARG A 55 -23.99 26.02 27.50
CA ARG A 55 -25.13 25.21 27.96
C ARG A 55 -25.82 24.53 26.78
N PHE A 56 -26.19 23.27 26.98
CA PHE A 56 -26.75 22.44 25.93
C PHE A 56 -27.75 21.43 26.51
N HIS A 57 -29.02 21.84 26.56
CA HIS A 57 -30.19 21.04 26.91
C HIS A 57 -30.78 20.29 25.71
N ALA A 58 -31.62 19.28 25.98
CA ALA A 58 -32.32 18.51 24.95
C ALA A 58 -33.21 19.39 24.05
N GLU A 59 -33.77 20.48 24.61
CA GLU A 59 -34.58 21.44 23.85
C GLU A 59 -33.85 22.07 22.66
N HIS A 60 -32.53 22.26 22.76
CA HIS A 60 -31.73 22.83 21.67
C HIS A 60 -31.59 21.88 20.48
N VAL A 61 -31.86 20.59 20.66
CA VAL A 61 -31.80 19.58 19.59
C VAL A 61 -33.10 19.58 18.78
N PHE A 62 -34.26 19.71 19.43
CA PHE A 62 -35.57 19.56 18.77
C PHE A 62 -35.81 20.60 17.68
N ASN A 63 -35.24 21.79 17.81
CA ASN A 63 -35.42 22.92 16.89
C ASN A 63 -34.11 23.36 16.23
N HIS A 64 -33.09 22.50 16.20
CA HIS A 64 -31.80 22.89 15.65
C HIS A 64 -31.91 23.19 14.14
N PRO A 65 -31.32 24.29 13.62
CA PRO A 65 -31.40 24.65 12.20
C PRO A 65 -30.99 23.52 11.24
N ASN A 66 -29.99 22.72 11.64
CA ASN A 66 -29.46 21.59 10.88
C ASN A 66 -30.49 20.48 10.60
N LEU A 67 -31.67 20.50 11.24
CA LEU A 67 -32.77 19.62 10.89
C LEU A 67 -33.39 19.95 9.51
N GLY A 68 -33.15 21.15 8.96
CA GLY A 68 -33.66 21.55 7.65
C GLY A 68 -35.18 21.46 7.54
N GLY A 69 -35.90 21.72 8.65
CA GLY A 69 -37.35 21.61 8.73
C GLY A 69 -37.91 20.19 8.96
N LYS A 70 -37.06 19.16 9.04
CA LYS A 70 -37.48 17.80 9.37
C LYS A 70 -37.77 17.63 10.86
N LYS A 71 -38.69 16.72 11.21
CA LYS A 71 -39.03 16.37 12.60
C LYS A 71 -38.24 15.16 13.07
N ILE A 72 -37.73 15.21 14.30
CA ILE A 72 -37.14 14.04 14.97
C ILE A 72 -38.27 13.07 15.32
N GLY A 73 -38.10 11.80 14.95
CA GLY A 73 -39.04 10.73 15.30
C GLY A 73 -38.46 9.68 16.25
N LEU A 74 -37.14 9.50 16.22
CA LEU A 74 -36.41 8.57 17.08
C LEU A 74 -35.23 9.30 17.74
N TRP A 75 -35.02 9.02 19.02
CA TRP A 75 -33.91 9.52 19.82
C TRP A 75 -33.13 8.35 20.41
N ILE A 76 -31.87 8.20 20.01
CA ILE A 76 -30.98 7.12 20.46
C ILE A 76 -29.91 7.69 21.39
N ASP A 77 -29.94 7.21 22.64
CA ASP A 77 -28.95 7.53 23.66
C ASP A 77 -28.00 6.33 23.87
N LEU A 78 -26.74 6.51 23.47
CA LEU A 78 -25.71 5.47 23.55
C LEU A 78 -24.93 5.48 24.89
N THR A 79 -25.28 6.35 25.82
CA THR A 79 -24.53 6.51 27.07
C THR A 79 -24.89 5.41 28.08
N LYS A 80 -23.88 4.92 28.81
CA LYS A 80 -24.07 3.88 29.83
C LYS A 80 -24.93 4.34 31.02
N THR A 81 -24.90 5.63 31.32
CA THR A 81 -25.48 6.26 32.50
C THR A 81 -26.79 6.99 32.18
N ASP A 82 -27.63 7.23 33.20
CA ASP A 82 -28.89 7.97 33.09
C ASP A 82 -28.80 9.36 33.73
N ARG A 83 -27.59 9.81 34.05
CA ARG A 83 -27.38 10.99 34.89
C ARG A 83 -27.51 12.33 34.18
N TYR A 84 -27.58 12.35 32.85
CA TYR A 84 -27.43 13.59 32.08
C TYR A 84 -28.71 14.38 31.91
N TYR A 85 -29.80 13.72 31.50
CA TYR A 85 -31.11 14.33 31.29
C TYR A 85 -32.21 13.25 31.42
N PRO A 86 -33.44 13.61 31.77
CA PRO A 86 -34.55 12.66 31.87
C PRO A 86 -35.09 12.33 30.46
N ASP A 87 -35.41 11.06 30.23
CA ASP A 87 -35.96 10.60 28.95
C ASP A 87 -37.40 11.08 28.72
N ASP A 88 -38.12 11.45 29.77
CA ASP A 88 -39.46 12.03 29.70
C ASP A 88 -39.51 13.37 28.93
N GLU A 89 -38.43 14.16 28.94
CA GLU A 89 -38.32 15.40 28.14
C GLU A 89 -38.38 15.11 26.62
N VAL A 90 -37.92 13.94 26.21
CA VAL A 90 -37.97 13.48 24.82
C VAL A 90 -39.32 12.83 24.53
N LYS A 91 -39.77 11.92 25.40
CA LYS A 91 -41.01 11.15 25.22
C LYS A 91 -42.26 12.02 25.23
N SER A 92 -42.29 13.05 26.08
CA SER A 92 -43.42 14.01 26.16
C SER A 92 -43.68 14.76 24.84
N ARG A 93 -42.70 14.79 23.92
CA ARG A 93 -42.83 15.38 22.58
C ARG A 93 -43.29 14.38 21.52
N GLY A 94 -43.69 13.17 21.91
CA GLY A 94 -44.11 12.11 20.98
C GLY A 94 -42.94 11.51 20.19
N ILE A 95 -41.71 11.66 20.68
CA ILE A 95 -40.50 11.10 20.07
C ILE A 95 -40.22 9.75 20.73
N GLN A 96 -39.96 8.71 19.92
CA GLN A 96 -39.56 7.41 20.43
C GLN A 96 -38.16 7.52 21.05
N TYR A 97 -38.00 7.10 22.31
CA TYR A 97 -36.70 7.11 23.00
C TYR A 97 -36.13 5.70 23.13
N CYS A 98 -34.90 5.50 22.67
CA CYS A 98 -34.19 4.23 22.73
C CYS A 98 -32.85 4.41 23.47
N LYS A 99 -32.72 3.74 24.62
CA LYS A 99 -31.49 3.73 25.42
C LYS A 99 -30.66 2.47 25.10
N MET A 100 -29.48 2.66 24.52
CA MET A 100 -28.54 1.59 24.24
C MET A 100 -27.28 1.76 25.08
N ARG A 101 -27.20 1.02 26.18
CA ARG A 101 -26.10 1.15 27.16
C ARG A 101 -24.81 0.54 26.62
N LEU A 102 -24.03 1.32 25.88
CA LEU A 102 -22.71 0.89 25.42
C LEU A 102 -21.69 1.03 26.54
N SER A 103 -20.77 0.06 26.65
CA SER A 103 -19.64 0.08 27.57
C SER A 103 -18.86 1.41 27.46
N GLY A 104 -18.47 1.99 28.60
CA GLY A 104 -17.50 3.09 28.61
C GLY A 104 -16.07 2.55 28.44
N HIS A 105 -15.09 3.44 28.19
CA HIS A 105 -13.63 3.20 28.07
C HIS A 105 -13.05 2.96 26.66
N GLY A 106 -13.69 3.52 25.63
CA GLY A 106 -13.02 3.68 24.34
C GLY A 106 -12.90 2.41 23.50
N ALA A 107 -13.81 1.44 23.66
CA ALA A 107 -13.96 0.34 22.73
C ALA A 107 -15.05 0.64 21.69
N ALA A 108 -14.86 0.17 20.46
CA ALA A 108 -15.87 0.22 19.41
C ALA A 108 -17.11 -0.64 19.75
N PRO A 109 -18.31 -0.30 19.24
CA PRO A 109 -19.50 -1.11 19.43
C PRO A 109 -19.33 -2.56 18.95
N THR A 110 -19.80 -3.52 19.74
CA THR A 110 -19.79 -4.94 19.35
C THR A 110 -20.77 -5.22 18.20
N GLU A 111 -20.68 -6.39 17.57
CA GLU A 111 -21.64 -6.80 16.54
C GLU A 111 -23.07 -6.86 17.10
N ASP A 112 -23.27 -7.42 18.30
CA ASP A 112 -24.57 -7.45 18.96
C ASP A 112 -25.14 -6.06 19.27
N GLU A 113 -24.29 -5.12 19.66
CA GLU A 113 -24.66 -3.72 19.85
C GLU A 113 -25.04 -3.08 18.52
N THR A 114 -24.30 -3.37 17.45
CA THR A 114 -24.56 -2.85 16.11
C THR A 114 -25.86 -3.43 15.54
N ASN A 115 -26.10 -4.73 15.65
CA ASN A 115 -27.31 -5.40 15.20
C ASN A 115 -28.57 -4.93 15.94
N ARG A 116 -28.46 -4.61 17.24
CA ARG A 116 -29.56 -3.96 17.98
C ARG A 116 -29.87 -2.56 17.47
N PHE A 117 -28.84 -1.78 17.16
CA PHE A 117 -28.99 -0.45 16.57
C PHE A 117 -29.67 -0.53 15.21
N MET A 118 -29.20 -1.41 14.32
CA MET A 118 -29.78 -1.64 12.99
C MET A 118 -31.27 -1.92 13.04
N ARG A 119 -31.68 -2.87 13.90
CA ARG A 119 -33.09 -3.25 14.03
C ARG A 119 -33.96 -2.08 14.47
N ALA A 120 -33.54 -1.37 15.51
CA ALA A 120 -34.29 -0.23 16.04
C ALA A 120 -34.46 0.90 15.01
N VAL A 121 -33.41 1.19 14.25
CA VAL A 121 -33.41 2.26 13.25
C VAL A 121 -34.20 1.86 12.00
N THR A 122 -34.04 0.63 11.52
CA THR A 122 -34.74 0.13 10.33
C THR A 122 -36.25 0.06 10.58
N GLU A 123 -36.67 -0.48 11.73
CA GLU A 123 -38.08 -0.51 12.14
C GLU A 123 -38.68 0.89 12.23
N PHE A 124 -37.91 1.84 12.78
CA PHE A 124 -38.32 3.24 12.86
C PHE A 124 -38.52 3.87 11.49
N PHE A 125 -37.56 3.77 10.57
CA PHE A 125 -37.65 4.41 9.26
C PHE A 125 -38.74 3.79 8.39
N ASN A 126 -38.97 2.48 8.50
CA ASN A 126 -40.09 1.80 7.85
C ASN A 126 -41.45 2.33 8.34
N SER A 127 -41.56 2.66 9.62
CA SER A 127 -42.82 3.12 10.24
C SER A 127 -43.01 4.65 10.17
N ASN A 128 -41.94 5.41 9.95
CA ASN A 128 -41.94 6.89 10.04
C ASN A 128 -41.19 7.54 8.86
N PRO A 129 -41.66 7.38 7.61
CA PRO A 129 -41.01 8.00 6.46
C PRO A 129 -40.96 9.54 6.61
N GLY A 130 -39.81 10.13 6.24
CA GLY A 130 -39.59 11.58 6.28
C GLY A 130 -39.20 12.17 7.64
N LYS A 131 -39.25 11.39 8.73
CA LYS A 131 -38.68 11.78 10.03
C LYS A 131 -37.20 11.40 10.11
N VAL A 132 -36.48 12.01 11.06
CA VAL A 132 -35.04 11.76 11.28
C VAL A 132 -34.78 11.08 12.61
N CYS A 133 -33.65 10.38 12.68
CA CYS A 133 -33.12 9.76 13.90
C CYS A 133 -32.05 10.66 14.54
N ALA A 134 -32.33 11.18 15.72
CA ALA A 134 -31.36 11.92 16.52
C ALA A 134 -30.55 10.91 17.36
N ILE A 135 -29.23 10.94 17.27
CA ILE A 135 -28.35 9.98 17.95
C ILE A 135 -27.17 10.67 18.65
N HIS A 136 -26.85 10.25 19.87
CA HIS A 136 -25.68 10.73 20.58
C HIS A 136 -25.00 9.66 21.44
N CYS A 137 -23.71 9.84 21.65
CA CYS A 137 -22.98 9.26 22.79
C CYS A 137 -22.59 10.40 23.75
N THR A 138 -21.48 10.29 24.48
CA THR A 138 -21.02 11.39 25.35
C THR A 138 -20.66 12.64 24.54
N HIS A 139 -19.81 12.50 23.52
CA HIS A 139 -19.32 13.60 22.68
C HIS A 139 -19.96 13.63 21.27
N GLY A 140 -20.61 12.54 20.84
CA GLY A 140 -21.30 12.48 19.56
C GLY A 140 -20.43 12.19 18.34
N PHE A 141 -19.21 11.65 18.54
CA PHE A 141 -18.25 11.35 17.46
C PHE A 141 -18.03 9.85 17.30
N ASN A 142 -17.05 9.23 17.97
CA ASN A 142 -16.61 7.86 17.65
C ASN A 142 -17.72 6.78 17.67
N ARG A 143 -18.41 6.56 18.80
CA ARG A 143 -19.50 5.55 18.88
C ARG A 143 -20.70 5.89 18.00
N THR A 144 -21.02 7.18 17.91
CA THR A 144 -22.13 7.69 17.10
C THR A 144 -21.86 7.48 15.61
N GLY A 145 -20.68 7.90 15.16
CA GLY A 145 -20.21 7.74 13.80
C GLY A 145 -20.05 6.28 13.40
N PHE A 146 -19.50 5.44 14.27
CA PHE A 146 -19.38 4.01 14.00
C PHE A 146 -20.74 3.37 13.69
N LEU A 147 -21.76 3.62 14.52
CA LEU A 147 -23.09 3.03 14.32
C LEU A 147 -23.80 3.62 13.09
N ILE A 148 -23.69 4.93 12.85
CA ILE A 148 -24.25 5.57 11.64
C ILE A 148 -23.59 5.02 10.38
N ALA A 149 -22.26 4.96 10.35
CA ALA A 149 -21.51 4.45 9.22
C ALA A 149 -21.83 2.97 8.99
N ALA A 150 -21.94 2.16 10.06
CA ALA A 150 -22.29 0.75 9.94
C ALA A 150 -23.64 0.59 9.26
N TYR A 151 -24.64 1.40 9.67
CA TYR A 151 -25.97 1.41 9.05
C TYR A 151 -25.93 1.69 7.56
N PHE A 152 -25.08 2.63 7.11
CA PHE A 152 -24.94 2.89 5.69
C PHE A 152 -24.31 1.74 4.92
N VAL A 153 -23.36 1.02 5.52
CA VAL A 153 -22.79 -0.17 4.87
C VAL A 153 -23.84 -1.28 4.77
N GLU A 154 -24.40 -1.71 5.90
CA GLU A 154 -25.25 -2.91 5.98
C GLU A 154 -26.66 -2.71 5.41
N GLN A 155 -27.27 -1.53 5.60
CA GLN A 155 -28.66 -1.29 5.17
C GLN A 155 -28.74 -0.51 3.86
N MET A 156 -27.69 0.22 3.47
CA MET A 156 -27.70 1.06 2.27
C MET A 156 -26.64 0.68 1.24
N GLY A 157 -25.78 -0.30 1.54
CA GLY A 157 -24.78 -0.84 0.61
C GLY A 157 -23.66 0.13 0.28
N PHE A 158 -23.36 1.08 1.17
CA PHE A 158 -22.25 2.01 0.95
C PHE A 158 -20.92 1.32 1.24
N ALA A 159 -19.87 1.71 0.52
CA ALA A 159 -18.51 1.33 0.87
C ALA A 159 -18.13 1.93 2.24
N ALA A 160 -17.26 1.24 2.98
CA ALA A 160 -16.89 1.63 4.35
C ALA A 160 -16.29 3.04 4.42
N ASP A 161 -15.43 3.40 3.47
CA ASP A 161 -14.83 4.73 3.30
C ASP A 161 -15.89 5.81 3.05
N ALA A 162 -16.84 5.55 2.15
CA ALA A 162 -17.94 6.46 1.86
C ALA A 162 -18.84 6.65 3.09
N ALA A 163 -19.11 5.59 3.83
CA ALA A 163 -19.93 5.63 5.04
C ALA A 163 -19.28 6.48 6.16
N VAL A 164 -17.99 6.27 6.41
CA VAL A 164 -17.22 7.08 7.37
C VAL A 164 -17.07 8.53 6.87
N GLY A 165 -16.80 8.72 5.59
CA GLY A 165 -16.67 10.03 4.95
C GLY A 165 -17.95 10.87 5.02
N LEU A 166 -19.12 10.25 4.83
CA LEU A 166 -20.42 10.93 4.99
C LEU A 166 -20.63 11.43 6.43
N PHE A 167 -20.27 10.62 7.41
CA PHE A 167 -20.31 11.06 8.82
C PHE A 167 -19.32 12.19 9.07
N ALA A 168 -18.09 12.08 8.58
CA ALA A 168 -17.06 13.12 8.73
C ALA A 168 -17.47 14.46 8.12
N ALA A 169 -18.07 14.45 6.94
CA ALA A 169 -18.56 15.67 6.27
C ALA A 169 -19.65 16.38 7.09
N ALA A 170 -20.57 15.62 7.69
CA ALA A 170 -21.65 16.16 8.51
C ALA A 170 -21.23 16.48 9.95
N ARG A 171 -20.13 15.88 10.45
CA ARG A 171 -19.69 16.01 11.83
C ARG A 171 -18.17 15.99 11.92
N GLN A 172 -17.53 17.05 11.44
CA GLN A 172 -16.07 17.17 11.42
C GLN A 172 -15.42 17.05 12.81
N PRO A 173 -14.30 16.33 12.96
CA PRO A 173 -13.54 15.66 11.89
C PRO A 173 -14.06 14.26 11.50
N GLY A 174 -15.08 13.74 12.20
CA GLY A 174 -15.62 12.39 12.01
C GLY A 174 -15.23 11.46 13.16
N ILE A 175 -14.98 10.19 12.86
CA ILE A 175 -14.44 9.22 13.82
C ILE A 175 -12.94 9.44 13.89
N TYR A 176 -12.45 10.05 14.97
CA TYR A 176 -11.06 10.50 15.11
C TYR A 176 -10.18 9.55 15.96
N LYS A 177 -10.72 8.38 16.30
CA LYS A 177 -10.00 7.34 17.05
C LYS A 177 -9.66 6.18 16.13
N GLN A 178 -8.36 5.92 15.94
CA GLN A 178 -7.88 4.87 15.04
C GLN A 178 -8.44 3.49 15.40
N ASP A 179 -8.53 3.15 16.68
CA ASP A 179 -9.10 1.87 17.14
C ASP A 179 -10.58 1.67 16.72
N TYR A 180 -11.34 2.76 16.59
CA TYR A 180 -12.71 2.70 16.07
C TYR A 180 -12.72 2.53 14.55
N ILE A 181 -11.81 3.18 13.83
CA ILE A 181 -11.66 3.04 12.38
C ILE A 181 -11.16 1.63 12.04
N ASP A 182 -10.13 1.13 12.71
CA ASP A 182 -9.59 -0.22 12.52
C ASP A 182 -10.67 -1.28 12.77
N THR A 183 -11.44 -1.15 13.86
CA THR A 183 -12.55 -2.08 14.13
C THR A 183 -13.64 -1.96 13.08
N PHE A 184 -13.90 -0.75 12.56
CA PHE A 184 -14.91 -0.52 11.54
C PHE A 184 -14.49 -1.15 10.20
N VAL A 185 -13.27 -0.89 9.76
CA VAL A 185 -12.66 -1.47 8.55
C VAL A 185 -12.56 -2.99 8.67
N THR A 186 -12.11 -3.52 9.81
CA THR A 186 -12.06 -4.97 10.03
C THR A 186 -13.43 -5.64 9.86
N ARG A 187 -14.51 -4.94 10.21
CA ARG A 187 -15.88 -5.49 10.16
C ARG A 187 -16.58 -5.24 8.82
N TYR A 188 -16.31 -4.11 8.17
CA TYR A 188 -17.11 -3.60 7.05
C TYR A 188 -16.30 -3.16 5.83
N GLY A 189 -14.98 -3.01 5.96
CA GLY A 189 -14.06 -2.64 4.88
C GLY A 189 -13.31 -3.85 4.33
N ASP A 190 -12.59 -3.63 3.25
CA ASP A 190 -11.74 -4.66 2.65
C ASP A 190 -10.38 -4.74 3.36
N GLN A 191 -9.68 -5.89 3.27
CA GLN A 191 -8.41 -6.12 3.98
C GLN A 191 -7.27 -5.16 3.58
N ASP A 192 -7.48 -4.34 2.55
CA ASP A 192 -6.54 -3.36 2.02
C ASP A 192 -7.02 -1.90 2.19
N ASP A 193 -8.18 -1.69 2.84
CA ASP A 193 -8.68 -0.35 3.15
C ASP A 193 -7.90 0.23 4.34
N GLN A 194 -6.75 0.86 4.08
CA GLN A 194 -6.06 1.66 5.09
C GLN A 194 -6.80 2.99 5.28
N MET A 195 -7.74 3.02 6.21
CA MET A 195 -8.39 4.24 6.64
C MET A 195 -7.68 4.81 7.86
N GLU A 196 -7.07 5.98 7.70
CA GLU A 196 -6.49 6.69 8.82
C GLU A 196 -7.54 7.59 9.48
N ALA A 197 -7.60 7.55 10.80
CA ALA A 197 -8.37 8.48 11.58
C ALA A 197 -7.76 9.89 11.43
N PRO A 198 -8.59 10.93 11.25
CA PRO A 198 -8.12 12.30 11.21
C PRO A 198 -7.48 12.71 12.54
N GLU A 199 -6.69 13.79 12.51
CA GLU A 199 -6.12 14.37 13.72
C GLU A 199 -7.19 14.64 14.78
N ARG A 200 -6.83 14.41 16.04
CA ARG A 200 -7.75 14.61 17.16
C ARG A 200 -8.12 16.10 17.24
N PRO A 201 -9.41 16.43 17.44
CA PRO A 201 -9.82 17.82 17.43
C PRO A 201 -9.27 18.55 18.67
N ASN A 202 -8.94 19.83 18.52
CA ASN A 202 -8.28 20.65 19.56
C ASN A 202 -8.98 20.62 20.93
N TRP A 203 -10.32 20.52 20.96
CA TRP A 203 -11.10 20.43 22.20
C TRP A 203 -10.88 19.13 23.00
N GLU A 204 -10.24 18.11 22.40
CA GLU A 204 -9.88 16.85 23.04
C GLU A 204 -8.53 16.89 23.79
N TYR A 205 -7.69 17.91 23.59
CA TYR A 205 -6.40 18.05 24.28
C TYR A 205 -6.49 18.74 25.65
N GLY A 206 -7.68 19.19 26.06
CA GLY A 206 -7.90 19.70 27.41
C GLY A 206 -7.10 20.96 27.73
N GLY A 207 -7.29 22.03 26.97
CA GLY A 207 -6.70 23.34 27.25
C GLY A 207 -7.47 24.46 26.55
N ASP A 208 -7.58 25.61 27.21
CA ASP A 208 -8.23 26.82 26.73
C ASP A 208 -7.46 27.37 25.53
N THR A 209 -8.01 27.23 24.32
CA THR A 209 -7.43 27.78 23.09
C THR A 209 -7.76 29.27 22.98
N SER A 210 -7.23 30.07 23.89
CA SER A 210 -6.83 31.44 23.56
C SER A 210 -5.39 31.35 23.03
N TYR A 211 -5.05 32.14 22.00
CA TYR A 211 -3.78 32.09 21.24
C TYR A 211 -3.78 31.06 20.11
N MET A 212 -4.41 31.45 19.00
CA MET A 212 -3.93 31.38 17.61
C MET A 212 -5.17 31.51 16.71
N ASP A 213 -5.66 32.74 16.60
CA ASP A 213 -6.55 33.16 15.52
C ASP A 213 -6.03 34.52 15.03
N ASP A 214 -6.25 34.80 13.75
CA ASP A 214 -5.85 35.98 12.96
C ASP A 214 -4.47 35.95 12.29
N ALA A 215 -4.45 35.53 11.01
CA ALA A 215 -4.20 36.45 9.89
C ALA A 215 -4.08 35.69 8.55
N ASN A 216 -5.16 35.66 7.77
CA ASN A 216 -5.22 36.29 6.43
C ASN A 216 -6.42 35.77 5.62
N SER A 217 -7.54 36.44 5.82
CA SER A 217 -8.47 36.74 4.73
C SER A 217 -8.85 38.20 4.89
N VAL A 218 -8.75 38.98 3.80
CA VAL A 218 -9.67 40.07 3.37
C VAL A 218 -8.94 41.17 2.56
N ASN A 219 -9.41 41.28 1.31
CA ASN A 219 -9.65 42.46 0.46
C ASN A 219 -8.57 43.54 0.20
N GLY A 220 -8.26 43.74 -1.10
CA GLY A 220 -9.03 44.64 -1.97
C GLY A 220 -8.80 46.17 -1.86
N ASN A 221 -8.55 46.77 -3.03
CA ASN A 221 -8.53 48.22 -3.38
C ASN A 221 -7.27 49.01 -2.94
N THR A 222 -6.66 49.93 -3.69
CA THR A 222 -6.96 50.70 -4.92
C THR A 222 -5.64 51.29 -5.45
N GLY A 223 -5.49 51.48 -6.77
CA GLY A 223 -4.38 52.28 -7.33
C GLY A 223 -4.30 52.26 -8.86
N THR A 224 -4.95 53.24 -9.47
CA THR A 224 -4.93 53.74 -10.86
C THR A 224 -3.60 53.64 -11.63
N ASP A 225 -3.60 53.23 -12.91
CA ASP A 225 -3.72 54.18 -14.05
C ASP A 225 -3.76 53.51 -15.45
N SER A 226 -4.79 53.91 -16.20
CA SER A 226 -4.80 54.36 -17.62
C SER A 226 -4.39 53.48 -18.82
N SER A 227 -5.41 53.21 -19.66
CA SER A 227 -5.44 53.19 -21.16
C SER A 227 -4.64 52.10 -21.90
N SER A 228 -5.07 51.45 -22.99
CA SER A 228 -6.20 51.59 -23.95
C SER A 228 -6.06 50.44 -24.98
N GLY A 229 -7.16 49.98 -25.59
CA GLY A 229 -7.12 49.35 -26.93
C GLY A 229 -7.86 48.01 -27.11
N ASP A 230 -9.12 48.13 -27.54
CA ASP A 230 -9.84 47.33 -28.55
C ASP A 230 -9.87 45.78 -28.52
N GLY A 231 -11.09 45.25 -28.35
CA GLY A 231 -11.52 44.00 -29.02
C GLY A 231 -11.97 44.28 -30.48
N PRO A 232 -12.59 43.33 -31.23
CA PRO A 232 -13.29 42.14 -30.73
C PRO A 232 -13.22 40.84 -31.62
N SER A 233 -13.79 39.76 -31.04
CA SER A 233 -14.68 38.74 -31.64
C SER A 233 -14.25 37.73 -32.74
N THR A 234 -14.35 36.44 -32.35
CA THR A 234 -15.02 35.29 -33.01
C THR A 234 -14.70 34.91 -34.48
N SER A 235 -14.18 33.70 -34.71
CA SER A 235 -14.94 32.52 -35.22
C SER A 235 -14.03 31.46 -35.88
N SER A 236 -14.45 30.20 -35.68
CA SER A 236 -14.10 28.91 -36.30
C SER A 236 -13.48 28.84 -37.71
N ALA A 237 -12.51 27.94 -37.92
CA ALA A 237 -12.58 26.72 -38.75
C ALA A 237 -11.19 26.18 -39.17
N GLY A 238 -11.05 24.83 -39.25
CA GLY A 238 -10.02 24.07 -40.00
C GLY A 238 -8.59 24.19 -39.47
N GLY A 239 -7.90 23.13 -39.04
CA GLY A 239 -7.58 21.95 -39.82
C GLY A 239 -6.24 22.18 -40.52
N GLU A 240 -5.15 21.67 -39.95
CA GLU A 240 -4.03 21.00 -40.62
C GLU A 240 -2.79 20.91 -39.71
N ASP A 241 -2.14 19.75 -39.80
CA ASP A 241 -0.94 19.36 -39.09
C ASP A 241 0.24 20.30 -39.37
N GLU A 242 0.80 20.91 -38.33
CA GLU A 242 2.17 21.41 -38.36
C GLU A 242 2.98 20.83 -37.21
N ALA A 243 3.92 19.97 -37.60
CA ALA A 243 5.03 19.49 -36.80
C ALA A 243 5.82 20.68 -36.23
N THR A 244 5.59 20.99 -34.96
CA THR A 244 6.47 21.88 -34.21
C THR A 244 7.56 21.06 -33.54
N ASN A 245 8.77 21.19 -34.09
CA ASN A 245 10.04 20.97 -33.40
C ASN A 245 10.06 21.80 -32.11
N GLY A 246 9.54 21.24 -31.02
CA GLY A 246 9.82 21.67 -29.67
C GLY A 246 10.86 20.74 -29.07
N THR A 247 12.04 21.27 -28.78
CA THR A 247 13.01 20.64 -27.87
C THR A 247 12.37 20.51 -26.48
N GLY A 248 11.50 19.53 -26.33
CA GLY A 248 10.92 19.13 -25.05
C GLY A 248 12.02 18.52 -24.22
N ARG A 249 12.58 19.30 -23.29
CA ARG A 249 13.38 18.76 -22.20
C ARG A 249 12.52 17.69 -21.54
N LYS A 250 12.88 16.41 -21.69
CA LYS A 250 12.18 15.31 -21.00
C LYS A 250 12.08 15.69 -19.51
N PRO A 251 10.93 15.48 -18.85
CA PRO A 251 10.80 15.76 -17.43
C PRO A 251 11.92 15.03 -16.68
N LYS A 252 12.64 15.75 -15.80
CA LYS A 252 13.74 15.18 -15.02
C LYS A 252 13.19 14.03 -14.17
N LYS A 253 13.65 12.81 -14.42
CA LYS A 253 13.27 11.66 -13.59
C LYS A 253 13.90 11.81 -12.20
N GLN A 254 13.12 11.56 -11.15
CA GLN A 254 13.60 11.64 -9.78
C GLN A 254 14.07 10.25 -9.31
N PHE A 255 15.14 10.22 -8.52
CA PHE A 255 15.57 8.98 -7.87
C PHE A 255 14.64 8.69 -6.70
N MET A 256 14.10 7.49 -6.63
CA MET A 256 13.07 7.11 -5.67
C MET A 256 11.93 8.13 -5.47
N ASP A 257 11.36 8.64 -6.57
CA ASP A 257 10.27 9.64 -6.54
C ASP A 257 10.58 10.88 -5.69
N GLY A 258 11.87 11.22 -5.57
CA GLY A 258 12.35 12.40 -4.83
C GLY A 258 12.63 12.15 -3.35
N ARG A 259 12.39 10.95 -2.82
CA ARG A 259 12.63 10.61 -1.40
C ARG A 259 14.12 10.48 -1.03
N VAL A 260 15.01 10.49 -2.01
CA VAL A 260 16.45 10.26 -1.83
C VAL A 260 17.23 11.35 -2.55
N GLU A 261 17.74 12.32 -1.79
CA GLU A 261 18.38 13.53 -2.31
C GLU A 261 19.84 13.33 -2.77
N PHE A 262 20.54 12.34 -2.21
CA PHE A 262 21.96 12.09 -2.50
C PHE A 262 22.22 11.43 -3.87
N ALA A 263 21.16 11.09 -4.61
CA ALA A 263 21.23 10.50 -5.94
C ALA A 263 20.64 11.46 -6.98
N THR A 264 21.49 11.94 -7.88
CA THR A 264 21.11 12.96 -8.88
C THR A 264 21.00 12.36 -10.27
N TRP A 265 19.93 12.68 -11.00
CA TRP A 265 19.77 12.27 -12.40
C TRP A 265 20.89 12.83 -13.28
N VAL A 266 21.49 11.98 -14.10
CA VAL A 266 22.55 12.38 -15.05
C VAL A 266 21.88 12.96 -16.29
N ASP A 267 22.16 14.21 -16.61
CA ASP A 267 21.58 14.91 -17.77
C ASP A 267 22.35 14.65 -19.07
N ASP A 268 23.68 14.48 -18.99
CA ASP A 268 24.57 14.17 -20.11
C ASP A 268 24.21 12.83 -20.81
N GLU A 269 23.67 12.92 -22.02
CA GLU A 269 23.31 11.78 -22.87
C GLU A 269 24.50 10.96 -23.37
N SER A 270 25.65 11.60 -23.61
CA SER A 270 26.87 10.88 -24.03
C SER A 270 27.38 10.01 -22.88
N LYS A 271 27.41 10.57 -21.67
CA LYS A 271 27.76 9.84 -20.45
C LYS A 271 26.78 8.71 -20.17
N LYS A 272 25.46 8.96 -20.31
CA LYS A 272 24.43 7.92 -20.18
C LYS A 272 24.65 6.79 -21.20
N ALA A 273 24.89 7.11 -22.46
CA ALA A 273 25.12 6.12 -23.51
C ALA A 273 26.37 5.26 -23.23
N MET A 274 27.48 5.90 -22.84
CA MET A 274 28.71 5.21 -22.46
C MET A 274 28.48 4.27 -21.27
N LEU A 275 27.85 4.76 -20.20
CA LEU A 275 27.57 3.99 -18.99
C LEU A 275 26.62 2.81 -19.26
N ARG A 276 25.57 3.03 -20.06
CA ARG A 276 24.63 1.99 -20.52
C ARG A 276 25.35 0.92 -21.35
N GLY A 277 26.26 1.32 -22.25
CA GLY A 277 27.11 0.40 -23.01
C GLY A 277 27.98 -0.45 -22.09
N LYS A 278 28.64 0.18 -21.11
CA LYS A 278 29.51 -0.50 -20.16
C LYS A 278 28.79 -1.57 -19.34
N ILE A 279 27.63 -1.26 -18.76
CA ILE A 279 26.87 -2.26 -17.98
C ILE A 279 26.32 -3.38 -18.88
N LYS A 280 25.99 -3.07 -20.14
CA LYS A 280 25.53 -4.07 -21.11
C LYS A 280 26.65 -5.07 -21.43
N ASP A 281 27.87 -4.57 -21.62
CA ASP A 281 29.04 -5.40 -21.89
C ASP A 281 29.41 -6.27 -20.69
N ILE A 282 29.38 -5.70 -19.48
CA ILE A 282 29.63 -6.45 -18.23
C ILE A 282 28.62 -7.58 -18.07
N CYS A 283 27.33 -7.29 -18.26
CA CYS A 283 26.27 -8.31 -18.13
C CYS A 283 26.20 -9.27 -19.32
N LYS A 284 26.89 -8.98 -20.44
CA LYS A 284 26.78 -9.70 -21.72
C LYS A 284 25.33 -9.81 -22.21
N ALA A 285 24.60 -8.70 -22.11
CA ALA A 285 23.19 -8.66 -22.48
C ALA A 285 23.03 -8.36 -23.98
N ASP A 286 22.28 -9.18 -24.71
CA ASP A 286 22.11 -9.01 -26.17
C ASP A 286 21.08 -7.91 -26.53
N LYS A 287 20.07 -7.71 -25.67
CA LYS A 287 18.93 -6.84 -25.94
C LYS A 287 19.20 -5.37 -25.59
N LYS A 288 18.55 -4.46 -26.29
CA LYS A 288 18.43 -3.05 -25.87
C LYS A 288 17.49 -3.01 -24.65
N GLY A 289 17.96 -2.49 -23.52
CA GLY A 289 17.16 -2.39 -22.30
C GLY A 289 17.96 -2.68 -21.03
N PHE A 290 17.26 -2.77 -19.90
CA PHE A 290 17.86 -3.00 -18.59
C PHE A 290 18.48 -4.41 -18.50
N PRO A 291 19.80 -4.53 -18.20
CA PRO A 291 20.50 -5.80 -18.31
C PRO A 291 20.34 -6.70 -17.06
N GLY A 292 19.74 -6.21 -15.98
CA GLY A 292 19.59 -6.99 -14.74
C GLY A 292 18.66 -8.20 -14.89
N SER A 293 18.92 -9.26 -14.11
CA SER A 293 18.14 -10.51 -14.09
C SER A 293 16.70 -10.30 -13.60
N GLN A 294 15.69 -10.69 -14.37
CA GLN A 294 14.28 -10.49 -14.02
C GLN A 294 13.65 -11.80 -13.54
N PRO A 295 13.24 -11.87 -12.26
CA PRO A 295 12.62 -13.06 -11.71
C PRO A 295 11.20 -13.30 -12.25
N VAL A 296 10.81 -14.57 -12.32
CA VAL A 296 9.48 -15.01 -12.73
C VAL A 296 8.61 -15.34 -11.51
N SER A 297 7.29 -15.15 -11.63
CA SER A 297 6.37 -15.47 -10.54
C SER A 297 6.34 -16.98 -10.27
N LEU A 298 6.30 -17.36 -9.00
CA LEU A 298 6.17 -18.75 -8.58
C LEU A 298 4.78 -19.27 -8.96
N ASP A 299 4.74 -20.39 -9.67
CA ASP A 299 3.51 -21.05 -10.10
C ASP A 299 3.56 -22.57 -9.80
N ARG A 300 2.45 -23.26 -10.01
CA ARG A 300 2.33 -24.70 -9.68
C ARG A 300 3.21 -25.60 -10.55
N ASN A 301 3.70 -25.10 -11.68
CA ASN A 301 4.60 -25.84 -12.57
C ASN A 301 6.06 -25.67 -12.12
N ASN A 302 6.48 -24.42 -11.85
CA ASN A 302 7.86 -24.06 -11.56
C ASN A 302 8.24 -24.29 -10.08
N ILE A 303 7.29 -24.40 -9.15
CA ILE A 303 7.58 -24.75 -7.74
C ILE A 303 8.39 -26.05 -7.59
N LYS A 304 8.24 -26.98 -8.54
CA LYS A 304 9.00 -28.24 -8.60
C LYS A 304 10.51 -28.03 -8.68
N MET A 305 10.98 -26.87 -9.17
CA MET A 305 12.40 -26.53 -9.23
C MET A 305 13.02 -26.48 -7.83
N LEU A 306 12.26 -26.04 -6.81
CA LEU A 306 12.70 -26.02 -5.41
C LEU A 306 13.02 -27.43 -4.85
N ALA A 307 12.48 -28.48 -5.47
CA ALA A 307 12.78 -29.87 -5.14
C ALA A 307 13.94 -30.47 -5.97
N GLN A 308 14.22 -29.91 -7.15
CA GLN A 308 15.15 -30.47 -8.13
C GLN A 308 16.57 -29.94 -7.98
N GLU A 309 16.73 -28.68 -7.56
CA GLU A 309 18.03 -28.02 -7.43
C GLU A 309 18.14 -27.20 -6.13
N LYS A 310 19.37 -26.82 -5.78
CA LYS A 310 19.66 -26.07 -4.56
C LYS A 310 19.28 -24.61 -4.71
N TYR A 311 18.39 -24.14 -3.85
CA TYR A 311 17.98 -22.75 -3.74
C TYR A 311 18.33 -22.15 -2.38
N MET A 312 18.48 -20.83 -2.37
CA MET A 312 18.41 -20.01 -1.18
C MET A 312 17.18 -19.10 -1.26
N VAL A 313 16.67 -18.70 -0.10
CA VAL A 313 15.49 -17.85 0.04
C VAL A 313 15.85 -16.56 0.78
N SER A 314 15.26 -15.46 0.35
CA SER A 314 15.26 -14.19 1.05
C SER A 314 13.86 -13.57 1.00
N TRP A 315 13.64 -12.54 1.79
CA TRP A 315 12.41 -11.76 1.76
C TRP A 315 12.42 -10.83 0.56
N LYS A 316 11.24 -10.52 0.04
CA LYS A 316 11.07 -9.47 -0.96
C LYS A 316 10.63 -8.20 -0.22
N ALA A 317 11.33 -7.10 -0.44
CA ALA A 317 10.95 -5.81 0.11
C ALA A 317 10.16 -5.02 -0.94
N ASP A 318 9.32 -4.09 -0.49
CA ASP A 318 8.75 -3.07 -1.37
C ASP A 318 9.77 -1.94 -1.59
N GLY A 319 10.77 -2.23 -2.43
CA GLY A 319 11.87 -1.32 -2.75
C GLY A 319 12.03 -1.09 -4.25
N MET A 320 12.76 -0.03 -4.60
CA MET A 320 13.14 0.25 -5.97
C MET A 320 14.46 -0.43 -6.32
N ARG A 321 14.44 -1.20 -7.41
CA ARG A 321 15.60 -1.95 -7.88
C ARG A 321 16.53 -1.08 -8.71
N TYR A 322 17.83 -1.18 -8.42
CA TYR A 322 18.88 -0.56 -9.21
C TYR A 322 20.02 -1.54 -9.50
N LEU A 323 20.67 -1.43 -10.66
CA LEU A 323 22.06 -1.88 -10.77
C LEU A 323 22.95 -0.73 -10.32
N VAL A 324 23.95 -1.00 -9.48
CA VAL A 324 24.91 0.02 -9.05
C VAL A 324 26.30 -0.31 -9.61
N TYR A 325 26.80 0.59 -10.44
CA TYR A 325 28.15 0.56 -10.99
C TYR A 325 29.07 1.49 -10.20
N ILE A 326 30.04 0.89 -9.52
CA ILE A 326 31.09 1.57 -8.77
C ILE A 326 32.29 1.69 -9.72
N ALA A 327 32.45 2.84 -10.36
CA ALA A 327 33.61 3.11 -11.22
C ALA A 327 34.84 3.43 -10.38
N ASP A 328 34.68 4.35 -9.42
CA ASP A 328 35.66 4.78 -8.41
C ASP A 328 34.94 5.51 -7.24
N GLU A 329 35.71 6.16 -6.35
CA GLU A 329 35.22 6.84 -5.14
C GLU A 329 34.16 7.92 -5.38
N ASN A 330 34.28 8.68 -6.46
CA ASN A 330 33.38 9.81 -6.75
C ASN A 330 32.36 9.48 -7.86
N ASN A 331 32.53 8.31 -8.48
CA ASN A 331 31.81 7.88 -9.66
C ASN A 331 31.05 6.59 -9.39
N ILE A 332 29.97 6.71 -8.61
CA ILE A 332 29.02 5.63 -8.33
C ILE A 332 27.72 5.94 -9.09
N TYR A 333 27.26 5.02 -9.92
CA TYR A 333 26.10 5.21 -10.79
C TYR A 333 25.05 4.13 -10.55
N ALA A 334 23.79 4.52 -10.42
CA ALA A 334 22.65 3.63 -10.33
C ALA A 334 21.84 3.65 -11.63
N PHE A 335 21.35 2.48 -12.04
CA PHE A 335 20.54 2.29 -13.23
C PHE A 335 19.20 1.68 -12.83
N ASP A 336 18.11 2.36 -13.18
CA ASP A 336 16.76 1.84 -12.92
C ASP A 336 16.27 0.91 -14.04
N ARG A 337 15.02 0.43 -13.91
CA ARG A 337 14.40 -0.48 -14.89
C ARG A 337 14.15 0.16 -16.27
N ASP A 338 14.02 1.48 -16.33
CA ASP A 338 13.89 2.23 -17.59
C ASP A 338 15.26 2.57 -18.20
N ASN A 339 16.36 2.05 -17.62
CA ASN A 339 17.73 2.37 -17.98
C ASN A 339 18.13 3.84 -17.74
N GLU A 340 17.39 4.59 -16.95
CA GLU A 340 17.80 5.93 -16.53
C GLU A 340 18.96 5.84 -15.54
N VAL A 341 19.86 6.83 -15.63
CA VAL A 341 21.14 6.82 -14.91
C VAL A 341 21.16 7.92 -13.87
N PHE A 342 21.53 7.54 -12.66
CA PHE A 342 21.64 8.43 -11.52
C PHE A 342 23.05 8.34 -10.95
N GLN A 343 23.63 9.46 -10.53
CA GLN A 343 24.90 9.47 -9.81
C GLN A 343 24.62 9.51 -8.31
N ILE A 344 25.13 8.52 -7.59
CA ILE A 344 25.07 8.44 -6.13
C ILE A 344 26.30 9.14 -5.55
N LYS A 345 26.09 9.99 -4.54
CA LYS A 345 27.16 10.69 -3.82
C LYS A 345 27.15 10.35 -2.34
N GLY A 346 28.30 10.52 -1.68
CA GLY A 346 28.42 10.39 -0.22
C GLY A 346 28.47 8.96 0.31
N ILE A 347 28.65 7.95 -0.55
CA ILE A 347 28.83 6.55 -0.15
C ILE A 347 30.26 6.12 -0.50
N SER A 348 30.90 5.38 0.39
CA SER A 348 32.26 4.86 0.18
C SER A 348 32.34 3.33 0.23
N PHE A 349 33.16 2.76 -0.64
CA PHE A 349 33.50 1.34 -0.77
C PHE A 349 35.03 1.17 -0.73
N PRO A 350 35.64 1.11 0.48
CA PRO A 350 37.07 0.94 0.64
C PRO A 350 37.49 -0.45 0.17
N HIS A 351 38.65 -0.53 -0.48
CA HIS A 351 39.24 -1.79 -0.90
C HIS A 351 39.76 -2.56 0.33
N ARG A 352 39.59 -3.88 0.31
CA ARG A 352 39.92 -4.76 1.44
C ARG A 352 41.41 -4.73 1.81
N LYS A 353 42.30 -4.68 0.81
CA LYS A 353 43.75 -4.86 1.00
C LYS A 353 44.58 -3.60 0.78
N GLU A 354 44.03 -2.61 0.07
CA GLU A 354 44.79 -1.46 -0.42
C GLU A 354 44.10 -0.19 0.06
N PRO A 355 44.84 0.89 0.34
CA PRO A 355 44.28 2.16 0.82
C PRO A 355 43.67 2.97 -0.34
N ARG A 356 42.75 2.36 -1.07
CA ARG A 356 42.01 2.96 -2.20
C ARG A 356 40.56 2.53 -2.17
N HIS A 357 39.75 3.13 -3.04
CA HIS A 357 38.38 2.71 -3.28
C HIS A 357 38.33 1.50 -4.22
N VAL A 358 37.28 0.69 -4.09
CA VAL A 358 36.94 -0.37 -5.06
C VAL A 358 36.60 0.27 -6.39
N GLN A 359 37.02 -0.36 -7.49
CA GLN A 359 36.78 0.15 -8.84
C GLN A 359 36.09 -0.88 -9.71
N ASN A 360 35.58 -0.45 -10.87
CA ASN A 360 35.04 -1.31 -11.93
C ASN A 360 34.13 -2.46 -11.45
N THR A 361 33.26 -2.18 -10.48
CA THR A 361 32.44 -3.18 -9.80
C THR A 361 30.97 -2.94 -10.11
N LEU A 362 30.22 -3.98 -10.46
CA LEU A 362 28.79 -3.91 -10.78
C LEU A 362 28.01 -4.86 -9.87
N VAL A 363 27.09 -4.29 -9.09
CA VAL A 363 26.24 -5.00 -8.14
C VAL A 363 24.76 -4.83 -8.45
N ASP A 364 23.95 -5.82 -8.08
CA ASP A 364 22.49 -5.78 -8.15
C ASP A 364 21.93 -5.45 -6.78
N THR A 365 21.10 -4.40 -6.73
CA THR A 365 20.67 -3.79 -5.47
C THR A 365 19.18 -3.45 -5.44
N GLU A 366 18.70 -3.29 -4.22
CA GLU A 366 17.36 -2.82 -3.89
C GLU A 366 17.51 -1.65 -2.92
N MET A 367 16.96 -0.49 -3.27
CA MET A 367 16.87 0.66 -2.37
C MET A 367 15.51 0.64 -1.68
N ILE A 368 15.54 0.66 -0.36
CA ILE A 368 14.36 0.64 0.51
C ILE A 368 14.40 1.85 1.45
N ILE A 369 13.26 2.18 2.05
CA ILE A 369 13.17 3.18 3.11
C ILE A 369 12.70 2.48 4.36
N ASP A 370 13.55 2.45 5.39
CA ASP A 370 13.19 1.94 6.70
C ASP A 370 12.57 3.06 7.53
N VAL A 371 11.49 2.76 8.25
CA VAL A 371 10.95 3.63 9.30
C VAL A 371 11.48 3.12 10.64
N ILE A 372 12.40 3.86 11.25
CA ILE A 372 12.98 3.51 12.55
C ILE A 372 12.64 4.63 13.52
N ASN A 373 11.84 4.33 14.55
CA ASN A 373 11.35 5.30 15.54
C ASN A 373 10.60 6.50 14.91
N GLY A 374 9.90 6.26 13.80
CA GLY A 374 9.17 7.31 13.07
C GLY A 374 10.02 8.13 12.09
N GLU A 375 11.34 7.91 12.02
CA GLU A 375 12.20 8.53 11.01
C GLU A 375 12.39 7.63 9.79
N GLU A 376 12.19 8.18 8.60
CA GLU A 376 12.48 7.52 7.34
C GLU A 376 13.98 7.56 7.04
N ARG A 377 14.58 6.38 6.82
CA ARG A 377 16.01 6.26 6.48
C ARG A 377 16.20 5.38 5.25
N PRO A 378 16.81 5.90 4.17
CA PRO A 378 17.09 5.10 3.00
C PRO A 378 18.19 4.07 3.29
N ARG A 379 18.04 2.87 2.73
CA ARG A 379 19.01 1.78 2.84
C ARG A 379 19.20 1.09 1.50
N LEU A 380 20.47 0.93 1.11
CA LEU A 380 20.88 0.20 -0.09
C LEU A 380 21.20 -1.26 0.28
N LEU A 381 20.38 -2.19 -0.20
CA LEU A 381 20.57 -3.63 -0.03
C LEU A 381 21.23 -4.22 -1.28
N ILE A 382 22.44 -4.75 -1.13
CA ILE A 382 23.15 -5.48 -2.19
C ILE A 382 22.81 -6.96 -2.09
N TYR A 383 22.26 -7.55 -3.14
CA TYR A 383 21.82 -8.95 -3.11
C TYR A 383 22.52 -9.86 -4.15
N ASP A 384 23.14 -9.31 -5.20
CA ASP A 384 24.00 -10.06 -6.12
C ASP A 384 25.15 -9.17 -6.65
N ILE A 385 26.19 -9.79 -7.20
CA ILE A 385 27.35 -9.11 -7.80
C ILE A 385 27.70 -9.73 -9.15
N ILE A 386 27.78 -8.90 -10.19
CA ILE A 386 28.04 -9.33 -11.57
C ILE A 386 29.53 -9.20 -11.90
N GLN A 387 30.19 -8.17 -11.37
CA GLN A 387 31.61 -7.92 -11.59
C GLN A 387 32.24 -7.27 -10.37
N PHE A 388 33.46 -7.68 -10.03
CA PHE A 388 34.28 -7.06 -8.99
C PHE A 388 35.65 -6.71 -9.57
N GLU A 389 36.02 -5.43 -9.53
CA GLU A 389 37.32 -4.92 -10.03
C GLU A 389 37.71 -5.39 -11.44
N GLY A 390 36.74 -5.43 -12.35
CA GLY A 390 36.95 -5.91 -13.72
C GLY A 390 36.84 -7.44 -13.89
N PHE A 391 36.84 -8.22 -12.81
CA PHE A 391 36.62 -9.67 -12.84
C PHE A 391 35.14 -9.99 -12.90
N ASN A 392 34.70 -10.57 -14.02
CA ASN A 392 33.31 -10.93 -14.23
C ASN A 392 32.94 -12.19 -13.43
N LEU A 393 32.09 -12.01 -12.41
CA LEU A 393 31.62 -13.08 -11.52
C LEU A 393 30.30 -13.70 -12.01
N ALA A 394 29.72 -13.22 -13.10
CA ALA A 394 28.41 -13.68 -13.57
C ALA A 394 28.37 -15.20 -13.82
N LYS A 395 29.50 -15.83 -14.17
CA LYS A 395 29.58 -17.28 -14.40
C LYS A 395 29.69 -18.12 -13.13
N GLU A 396 30.11 -17.52 -12.02
CA GLU A 396 30.30 -18.21 -10.75
C GLU A 396 28.97 -18.59 -10.12
N ASN A 397 29.00 -19.53 -9.18
CA ASN A 397 27.83 -19.90 -8.38
C ASN A 397 27.40 -18.72 -7.48
N PHE A 398 26.12 -18.68 -7.13
CA PHE A 398 25.58 -17.62 -6.30
C PHE A 398 26.21 -17.57 -4.90
N ASP A 399 26.61 -18.70 -4.30
CA ASP A 399 27.30 -18.71 -3.01
C ASP A 399 28.66 -17.99 -3.05
N VAL A 400 29.42 -18.16 -4.15
CA VAL A 400 30.68 -17.44 -4.39
C VAL A 400 30.42 -15.94 -4.58
N ARG A 401 29.42 -15.57 -5.39
CA ARG A 401 29.02 -14.17 -5.60
C ARG A 401 28.55 -13.53 -4.28
N PHE A 402 27.74 -14.25 -3.52
CA PHE A 402 27.20 -13.84 -2.22
C PHE A 402 28.30 -13.64 -1.16
N GLU A 403 29.30 -14.53 -1.14
CA GLU A 403 30.45 -14.41 -0.26
C GLU A 403 31.38 -13.25 -0.67
N CYS A 404 31.52 -13.00 -1.98
CA CYS A 404 32.28 -11.87 -2.51
C CYS A 404 31.71 -10.53 -2.03
N ILE A 405 30.38 -10.34 -2.04
CA ILE A 405 29.74 -9.13 -1.52
C ILE A 405 30.13 -8.88 -0.06
N ASP A 406 30.06 -9.93 0.78
CA ASP A 406 30.37 -9.81 2.19
C ASP A 406 31.86 -9.51 2.44
N LYS A 407 32.76 -10.29 1.82
CA LYS A 407 34.21 -10.17 2.02
C LYS A 407 34.81 -8.91 1.42
N GLU A 408 34.34 -8.49 0.25
CA GLU A 408 35.01 -7.45 -0.54
C GLU A 408 34.29 -6.10 -0.51
N LEU A 409 33.01 -6.04 -0.14
CA LEU A 409 32.27 -4.77 -0.04
C LEU A 409 31.80 -4.45 1.39
N ILE A 410 31.18 -5.40 2.10
CA ILE A 410 30.57 -5.11 3.40
C ILE A 410 31.60 -5.09 4.53
N LYS A 411 32.42 -6.14 4.67
CA LYS A 411 33.45 -6.23 5.71
C LYS A 411 34.46 -5.07 5.66
N PRO A 412 35.01 -4.68 4.49
CA PRO A 412 35.91 -3.53 4.42
C PRO A 412 35.26 -2.22 4.87
N ARG A 413 33.97 -2.03 4.59
CA ARG A 413 33.21 -0.87 5.09
C ARG A 413 33.07 -0.90 6.61
N HIS A 414 32.72 -2.04 7.20
CA HIS A 414 32.65 -2.18 8.65
C HIS A 414 34.02 -1.96 9.33
N GLU A 415 35.10 -2.46 8.75
CA GLU A 415 36.47 -2.22 9.25
C GLU A 415 36.85 -0.74 9.15
N ALA A 416 36.53 -0.08 8.03
CA ALA A 416 36.75 1.34 7.86
C ALA A 416 35.93 2.17 8.87
N MET A 417 34.68 1.79 9.14
CA MET A 417 33.85 2.39 10.19
C MET A 417 34.47 2.22 11.59
N LYS A 418 34.93 1.01 11.94
CA LYS A 418 35.60 0.75 13.22
C LYS A 418 36.90 1.56 13.39
N SER A 419 37.63 1.75 12.29
CA SER A 419 38.87 2.56 12.28
C SER A 419 38.63 4.07 12.21
N GLY A 420 37.38 4.53 12.13
CA GLY A 420 37.03 5.96 11.98
C GLY A 420 37.29 6.55 10.59
N ARG A 421 37.66 5.73 9.59
CA ARG A 421 37.80 6.17 8.19
C ARG A 421 36.46 6.45 7.52
N ILE A 422 35.40 5.77 7.97
CA ILE A 422 34.02 6.04 7.56
C ILE A 422 33.24 6.43 8.81
N HIS A 423 32.50 7.53 8.72
CA HIS A 423 31.61 8.01 9.77
C HIS A 423 30.16 7.70 9.36
N HIS A 424 29.51 6.79 10.08
CA HIS A 424 28.16 6.32 9.76
C HIS A 424 27.11 7.46 9.76
N ASP A 425 27.31 8.48 10.60
CA ASP A 425 26.49 9.69 10.69
C ASP A 425 26.63 10.64 9.49
N LYS A 426 27.71 10.50 8.71
CA LYS A 426 28.00 11.36 7.55
C LYS A 426 27.60 10.74 6.22
N GLU A 427 27.44 9.42 6.16
CA GLU A 427 26.93 8.78 4.94
C GLU A 427 25.41 8.96 4.84
N PRO A 428 24.89 9.32 3.66
CA PRO A 428 23.47 9.67 3.51
C PRO A 428 22.56 8.43 3.47
N THR A 429 23.14 7.24 3.37
CA THR A 429 22.42 5.96 3.43
C THR A 429 23.33 4.87 3.98
N SER A 430 22.72 3.88 4.64
CA SER A 430 23.45 2.68 5.00
C SER A 430 23.45 1.67 3.84
N VAL A 431 24.60 1.07 3.57
CA VAL A 431 24.71 -0.06 2.63
C VAL A 431 24.86 -1.35 3.40
N ARG A 432 24.02 -2.33 3.09
CA ARG A 432 24.04 -3.67 3.68
C ARG A 432 23.95 -4.74 2.60
N ARG A 433 24.41 -5.94 2.89
CA ARG A 433 24.09 -7.12 2.09
C ARG A 433 22.70 -7.61 2.49
N LYS A 434 21.88 -7.99 1.51
CA LYS A 434 20.61 -8.67 1.75
C LYS A 434 20.88 -10.12 2.13
N ASP A 435 20.37 -10.57 3.27
CA ASP A 435 20.65 -11.93 3.72
C ASP A 435 19.82 -12.98 2.97
N PHE A 436 20.42 -14.14 2.76
CA PHE A 436 19.80 -15.30 2.15
C PHE A 436 20.00 -16.51 3.05
N TRP A 437 18.98 -17.35 3.16
CA TRP A 437 18.99 -18.56 3.97
C TRP A 437 18.66 -19.79 3.13
N LEU A 438 18.81 -20.96 3.75
CA LEU A 438 18.34 -22.21 3.15
C LEU A 438 16.82 -22.22 3.06
N LEU A 439 16.26 -22.97 2.10
CA LEU A 439 14.81 -23.12 1.92
C LEU A 439 14.07 -23.52 3.21
N SER A 440 14.70 -24.28 4.11
CA SER A 440 14.09 -24.67 5.39
C SER A 440 13.75 -23.48 6.30
N ALA A 441 14.30 -22.28 6.03
CA ALA A 441 14.00 -21.06 6.76
C ALA A 441 12.78 -20.31 6.21
N THR A 442 12.17 -20.75 5.09
CA THR A 442 11.06 -20.02 4.44
C THR A 442 9.91 -19.72 5.41
N SER A 443 9.51 -20.67 6.26
CA SER A 443 8.44 -20.43 7.24
C SER A 443 8.80 -19.32 8.24
N ARG A 444 10.07 -19.24 8.65
CA ARG A 444 10.56 -18.22 9.60
C ARG A 444 10.55 -16.82 9.01
N LEU A 445 10.65 -16.69 7.69
CA LEU A 445 10.56 -15.39 7.03
C LEU A 445 9.17 -14.77 7.10
N PHE A 446 8.15 -15.59 7.38
CA PHE A 446 6.76 -15.14 7.56
C PHE A 446 6.39 -14.93 9.03
N GLU A 447 7.26 -15.29 9.98
CA GLU A 447 6.99 -15.09 11.39
C GLU A 447 7.06 -13.61 11.76
N GLU A 448 6.14 -13.17 12.62
CA GLU A 448 6.06 -11.77 13.05
C GLU A 448 7.35 -11.30 13.75
N SER A 449 8.03 -12.23 14.44
CA SER A 449 9.34 -11.95 15.03
C SER A 449 10.38 -11.62 13.97
N PHE A 450 10.31 -12.12 12.75
CA PHE A 450 11.25 -11.75 11.69
C PHE A 450 10.87 -10.41 11.05
N THR A 451 9.59 -10.24 10.70
CA THR A 451 9.10 -9.05 10.01
C THR A 451 9.19 -7.79 10.88
N ARG A 452 8.96 -7.86 12.19
CA ARG A 452 9.13 -6.71 13.10
C ARG A 452 10.57 -6.18 13.20
N HIS A 453 11.58 -7.01 12.91
CA HIS A 453 12.97 -6.54 12.89
C HIS A 453 13.32 -5.82 11.58
N LEU A 454 12.49 -5.96 10.55
CA LEU A 454 12.64 -5.24 9.30
C LEU A 454 11.88 -3.91 9.44
N GLY A 455 12.61 -2.79 9.32
CA GLY A 455 12.01 -1.46 9.37
C GLY A 455 11.18 -1.09 8.13
N HIS A 456 10.90 -2.05 7.25
CA HIS A 456 10.22 -1.89 5.97
C HIS A 456 9.26 -3.05 5.74
N GLU A 457 8.28 -2.81 4.87
CA GLU A 457 7.28 -3.80 4.50
C GLU A 457 7.87 -4.94 3.65
N VAL A 458 7.42 -6.16 3.93
CA VAL A 458 7.80 -7.38 3.22
C VAL A 458 6.64 -7.82 2.33
N ASP A 459 6.82 -7.75 1.02
CA ASP A 459 5.78 -8.02 0.02
C ASP A 459 5.89 -9.40 -0.66
N GLY A 460 6.65 -10.32 -0.06
CA GLY A 460 6.81 -11.69 -0.53
C GLY A 460 8.17 -12.32 -0.23
N THR A 461 8.53 -13.32 -1.03
CA THR A 461 9.84 -14.01 -0.96
C THR A 461 10.48 -14.16 -2.33
N ILE A 462 11.81 -14.22 -2.34
CA ILE A 462 12.62 -14.46 -3.54
C ILE A 462 13.45 -15.73 -3.35
N PHE A 463 13.45 -16.59 -4.37
CA PHE A 463 14.16 -17.84 -4.42
C PHE A 463 15.27 -17.76 -5.47
N GLN A 464 16.51 -17.82 -5.01
CA GLN A 464 17.70 -17.71 -5.83
C GLN A 464 18.39 -19.08 -5.97
N PRO A 465 18.57 -19.61 -7.19
CA PRO A 465 19.29 -20.86 -7.40
C PRO A 465 20.77 -20.69 -7.09
N VAL A 466 21.37 -21.66 -6.40
CA VAL A 466 22.76 -21.57 -5.92
C VAL A 466 23.76 -21.86 -7.04
N LYS A 467 23.54 -22.94 -7.82
CA LYS A 467 24.52 -23.43 -8.81
C LYS A 467 24.41 -22.76 -10.18
N ARG A 468 23.47 -21.84 -10.36
CA ARG A 468 23.24 -21.18 -11.65
C ARG A 468 24.03 -19.88 -11.75
N ARG A 469 24.58 -19.65 -12.93
CA ARG A 469 25.21 -18.38 -13.33
C ARG A 469 24.18 -17.26 -13.33
N TYR A 470 24.62 -16.02 -13.09
CA TYR A 470 23.81 -14.84 -13.30
C TYR A 470 23.42 -14.72 -14.77
N LYS A 471 22.12 -14.56 -15.04
CA LYS A 471 21.57 -14.44 -16.40
C LYS A 471 20.93 -13.05 -16.58
N PRO A 472 21.37 -12.26 -17.57
CA PRO A 472 20.73 -10.99 -17.87
C PRO A 472 19.32 -11.15 -18.44
N GLY A 473 18.41 -10.22 -18.15
CA GLY A 473 17.02 -10.27 -18.60
C GLY A 473 16.21 -11.38 -17.91
N ARG A 474 15.20 -11.94 -18.59
CA ARG A 474 14.30 -12.94 -17.98
C ARG A 474 15.05 -14.20 -17.54
N ASP A 475 14.96 -14.51 -16.25
CA ASP A 475 15.53 -15.71 -15.65
C ASP A 475 14.43 -16.57 -15.03
N ASP A 476 14.04 -17.62 -15.75
CA ASP A 476 13.01 -18.57 -15.30
C ASP A 476 13.47 -19.42 -14.09
N ALA A 477 14.73 -19.32 -13.69
CA ALA A 477 15.23 -19.98 -12.50
C ALA A 477 15.13 -19.14 -11.23
N VAL A 478 15.05 -17.81 -11.33
CA VAL A 478 14.87 -16.96 -10.15
C VAL A 478 13.38 -16.76 -9.94
N LEU A 479 12.86 -17.29 -8.84
CA LEU A 479 11.42 -17.34 -8.59
C LEU A 479 11.06 -16.30 -7.54
N LYS A 480 10.00 -15.53 -7.77
CA LYS A 480 9.40 -14.63 -6.77
C LYS A 480 8.03 -15.15 -6.38
N TRP A 481 7.78 -15.29 -5.09
CA TRP A 481 6.45 -15.57 -4.59
C TRP A 481 5.92 -14.32 -3.89
N LYS A 482 4.65 -14.02 -4.12
CA LYS A 482 3.90 -12.99 -3.42
C LYS A 482 2.64 -13.63 -2.85
N PRO A 483 2.14 -13.16 -1.70
CA PRO A 483 0.83 -13.57 -1.22
C PRO A 483 -0.22 -13.32 -2.32
N PRO A 484 -1.23 -14.19 -2.48
CA PRO A 484 -2.25 -14.03 -3.51
C PRO A 484 -2.93 -12.66 -3.50
N SER A 485 -3.11 -12.05 -2.33
CA SER A 485 -3.65 -10.69 -2.16
C SER A 485 -2.78 -9.59 -2.78
N HIS A 486 -1.48 -9.81 -2.96
CA HIS A 486 -0.51 -8.83 -3.46
C HIS A 486 -0.14 -9.01 -4.94
N ASN A 487 -0.80 -9.95 -5.64
CA ASN A 487 -0.60 -10.13 -7.08
C ASN A 487 -1.35 -9.03 -7.85
N SER A 488 -0.67 -8.41 -8.79
CA SER A 488 -1.19 -7.29 -9.59
C SER A 488 -0.56 -7.27 -10.98
N ILE A 489 -1.26 -6.66 -11.94
CA ILE A 489 -0.80 -6.46 -13.31
C ILE A 489 -0.86 -4.96 -13.64
N ASP A 490 0.20 -4.45 -14.25
CA ASP A 490 0.20 -3.07 -14.73
C ASP A 490 -0.34 -3.01 -16.17
N PHE A 491 -1.45 -2.30 -16.34
CA PHE A 491 -2.11 -2.07 -17.61
C PHE A 491 -2.01 -0.61 -18.04
N ARG A 492 -2.04 -0.36 -19.35
CA ARG A 492 -2.38 0.97 -19.86
C ARG A 492 -3.89 1.05 -19.96
N LEU A 493 -4.50 1.99 -19.22
CA LEU A 493 -5.94 2.22 -19.25
C LEU A 493 -6.31 3.10 -20.45
N GLN A 494 -7.39 2.75 -21.14
CA GLN A 494 -8.03 3.62 -22.12
C GLN A 494 -9.54 3.65 -21.87
N ILE A 495 -10.08 4.81 -21.55
CA ILE A 495 -11.50 4.99 -21.28
C ILE A 495 -12.20 5.43 -22.58
N LYS A 496 -13.29 4.76 -22.95
CA LYS A 496 -14.17 5.22 -24.03
C LYS A 496 -15.56 5.51 -23.48
N LYS A 497 -16.13 6.62 -23.93
CA LYS A 497 -17.49 7.04 -23.61
C LYS A 497 -18.44 6.58 -24.71
N PHE A 498 -19.47 5.85 -24.32
CA PHE A 498 -20.55 5.44 -25.20
C PHE A 498 -21.80 6.25 -24.88
N LYS A 499 -22.43 6.78 -25.93
CA LYS A 499 -23.69 7.52 -25.83
C LYS A 499 -24.68 6.92 -26.81
N GLN A 500 -25.70 6.27 -26.27
CA GLN A 500 -26.85 5.82 -27.04
C GLN A 500 -27.98 6.84 -26.88
N GLU A 501 -28.69 7.11 -27.97
CA GLU A 501 -29.79 8.06 -27.98
C GLU A 501 -30.90 7.59 -27.03
N GLY A 502 -31.26 8.43 -26.05
CA GLY A 502 -32.22 8.09 -24.99
C GLY A 502 -31.63 7.46 -23.72
N CYS A 503 -30.33 7.15 -23.67
CA CYS A 503 -29.67 6.54 -22.49
C CYS A 503 -28.66 7.47 -21.81
N LEU A 504 -28.38 7.22 -20.53
CA LEU A 504 -27.28 7.89 -19.82
C LEU A 504 -25.93 7.49 -20.45
N PRO A 505 -24.92 8.39 -20.47
CA PRO A 505 -23.61 8.06 -21.03
C PRO A 505 -22.90 7.00 -20.18
N GLU A 506 -22.44 5.93 -20.83
CA GLU A 506 -21.67 4.86 -20.20
C GLU A 506 -20.17 5.01 -20.49
N TYR A 507 -19.33 4.61 -19.55
CA TYR A 507 -17.88 4.70 -19.66
C TYR A 507 -17.28 3.30 -19.51
N HIS A 508 -16.55 2.84 -20.52
CA HIS A 508 -15.87 1.54 -20.51
C HIS A 508 -14.36 1.75 -20.44
N GLY A 509 -13.70 1.05 -19.52
CA GLY A 509 -12.27 1.10 -19.30
C GLY A 509 -11.62 -0.12 -19.92
N TYR A 510 -10.82 0.09 -20.96
CA TYR A 510 -10.12 -0.96 -21.69
C TYR A 510 -8.69 -1.08 -21.19
N LEU A 511 -8.26 -2.29 -20.85
CA LEU A 511 -6.95 -2.58 -20.28
C LEU A 511 -6.02 -3.16 -21.33
N TYR A 512 -4.88 -2.51 -21.56
CA TYR A 512 -3.89 -2.93 -22.54
C TYR A 512 -2.57 -3.35 -21.90
N VAL A 513 -1.95 -4.36 -22.49
CA VAL A 513 -0.59 -4.82 -22.19
C VAL A 513 0.35 -4.47 -23.34
N GLN A 514 1.65 -4.47 -23.08
CA GLN A 514 2.65 -4.12 -24.09
C GLN A 514 2.60 -5.10 -25.27
N GLY A 515 2.56 -4.54 -26.49
CA GLY A 515 2.54 -5.29 -27.74
C GLY A 515 1.17 -5.83 -28.16
N SER A 516 0.09 -5.47 -27.44
CA SER A 516 -1.29 -5.82 -27.83
C SER A 516 -2.00 -4.61 -28.44
N HIS A 517 -2.57 -4.80 -29.63
CA HIS A 517 -3.44 -3.79 -30.28
C HIS A 517 -4.89 -3.86 -29.78
N GLU A 518 -5.29 -5.02 -29.25
CA GLU A 518 -6.61 -5.24 -28.65
C GLU A 518 -6.51 -5.19 -27.13
N PRO A 519 -7.59 -4.74 -26.44
CA PRO A 519 -7.65 -4.79 -24.99
C PRO A 519 -7.63 -6.24 -24.52
N ILE A 520 -6.84 -6.52 -23.48
CA ILE A 520 -6.74 -7.86 -22.92
C ILE A 520 -7.86 -8.15 -21.91
N SER A 521 -8.43 -7.09 -21.36
CA SER A 521 -9.56 -7.15 -20.44
C SER A 521 -10.23 -5.77 -20.34
N GLU A 522 -11.37 -5.72 -19.66
CA GLU A 522 -12.10 -4.50 -19.36
C GLU A 522 -12.27 -4.31 -17.86
N MET A 523 -12.52 -3.06 -17.45
CA MET A 523 -12.86 -2.70 -16.07
C MET A 523 -13.93 -1.61 -16.04
N LYS A 524 -14.70 -1.60 -14.95
CA LYS A 524 -15.75 -0.60 -14.73
C LYS A 524 -15.10 0.76 -14.42
N VAL A 525 -15.55 1.81 -15.12
CA VAL A 525 -15.01 3.16 -14.93
C VAL A 525 -15.82 3.89 -13.86
N THR A 526 -15.16 4.23 -12.76
CA THR A 526 -15.69 5.15 -11.74
C THR A 526 -15.23 6.57 -12.04
N LYS A 527 -15.88 7.58 -11.44
CA LYS A 527 -15.42 8.98 -11.56
C LYS A 527 -13.97 9.17 -11.07
N ALA A 528 -13.58 8.42 -10.04
CA ALA A 528 -12.21 8.42 -9.51
C ALA A 528 -11.18 7.83 -10.50
N LEU A 529 -11.61 6.94 -11.40
CA LEU A 529 -10.72 6.33 -12.39
C LEU A 529 -10.49 7.21 -13.63
N GLN A 530 -11.43 8.12 -13.94
CA GLN A 530 -11.38 8.97 -15.14
C GLN A 530 -10.08 9.79 -15.31
N PRO A 531 -9.47 10.36 -14.24
CA PRO A 531 -8.20 11.10 -14.36
C PRO A 531 -7.01 10.26 -14.86
N TYR A 532 -7.12 8.92 -14.81
CA TYR A 532 -6.06 7.99 -15.20
C TYR A 532 -6.19 7.48 -16.64
N ASP A 533 -7.08 8.07 -17.45
CA ASP A 533 -7.18 7.74 -18.87
C ASP A 533 -5.83 7.94 -19.59
N GLY A 534 -5.42 6.94 -20.37
CA GLY A 534 -4.13 6.89 -21.06
C GLY A 534 -2.93 6.56 -20.17
N ARG A 535 -3.08 6.50 -18.84
CA ARG A 535 -1.99 6.25 -17.89
C ARG A 535 -1.77 4.75 -17.65
N ILE A 536 -0.60 4.43 -17.09
CA ILE A 536 -0.31 3.07 -16.62
C ILE A 536 -0.80 2.94 -15.20
N ILE A 537 -1.69 1.98 -14.99
CA ILE A 537 -2.32 1.71 -13.71
C ILE A 537 -1.98 0.29 -13.27
N GLU A 538 -1.79 0.10 -11.98
CA GLU A 538 -1.64 -1.22 -11.37
C GLU A 538 -3.02 -1.69 -10.95
N CYS A 539 -3.41 -2.89 -11.39
CA CYS A 539 -4.69 -3.49 -11.08
C CYS A 539 -4.54 -4.87 -10.48
N ARG A 540 -5.45 -5.21 -9.58
CA ARG A 540 -5.61 -6.58 -9.05
C ARG A 540 -6.91 -7.19 -9.52
N TRP A 541 -6.95 -8.50 -9.57
CA TRP A 541 -8.17 -9.23 -9.90
C TRP A 541 -8.92 -9.59 -8.62
N ASN A 542 -10.16 -9.12 -8.49
CA ASN A 542 -11.04 -9.53 -7.39
C ASN A 542 -11.86 -10.76 -7.84
N ASN A 543 -11.63 -11.89 -7.19
CA ASN A 543 -12.32 -13.15 -7.49
C ASN A 543 -13.81 -13.15 -7.09
N MET A 544 -14.21 -12.35 -6.10
CA MET A 544 -15.61 -12.24 -5.65
C MET A 544 -16.45 -11.43 -6.63
N THR A 545 -15.97 -10.24 -7.02
CA THR A 545 -16.66 -9.37 -7.98
C THR A 545 -16.38 -9.75 -9.44
N ARG A 546 -15.40 -10.63 -9.67
CA ARG A 546 -14.90 -11.03 -11.00
C ARG A 546 -14.56 -9.83 -11.88
N SER A 547 -13.89 -8.85 -11.28
CA SER A 547 -13.50 -7.62 -11.97
C SER A 547 -12.11 -7.15 -11.58
N TRP A 548 -11.50 -6.36 -12.45
CA TRP A 548 -10.26 -5.65 -12.14
C TRP A 548 -10.54 -4.45 -11.24
N GLU A 549 -9.74 -4.34 -10.19
CA GLU A 549 -9.74 -3.21 -9.27
C GLU A 549 -8.48 -2.38 -9.47
N PHE A 550 -8.66 -1.06 -9.53
CA PHE A 550 -7.57 -0.10 -9.58
C PHE A 550 -6.88 -0.05 -8.22
N MET A 551 -5.55 -0.22 -8.19
CA MET A 551 -4.76 -0.06 -6.97
C MET A 551 -4.12 1.33 -6.93
N ARG A 552 -3.33 1.66 -7.95
CA ARG A 552 -2.59 2.93 -8.03
C ARG A 552 -2.14 3.24 -9.44
N GLU A 553 -1.73 4.49 -9.64
CA GLU A 553 -0.98 4.89 -10.83
C GLU A 553 0.49 4.44 -10.73
N ARG A 554 1.07 4.02 -11.85
CA ARG A 554 2.48 3.64 -11.99
C ARG A 554 3.27 4.72 -12.70
N THR A 555 3.55 5.81 -11.98
CA THR A 555 4.40 6.91 -12.46
C THR A 555 5.85 6.49 -12.68
N ASP A 556 6.29 5.42 -11.99
CA ASP A 556 7.62 4.81 -12.13
C ASP A 556 7.81 4.03 -13.43
N LYS A 557 6.72 3.75 -14.16
CA LYS A 557 6.74 2.91 -15.37
C LYS A 557 6.42 3.70 -16.62
N SER A 558 7.26 3.49 -17.63
CA SER A 558 7.04 4.03 -18.98
C SER A 558 6.14 3.17 -19.86
N LEU A 559 6.03 1.86 -19.56
CA LEU A 559 5.29 0.87 -20.34
C LEU A 559 4.49 -0.09 -19.44
N PRO A 560 3.29 -0.55 -19.87
CA PRO A 560 2.55 -1.59 -19.15
C PRO A 560 3.30 -2.93 -19.22
N ASN A 561 2.83 -3.93 -18.47
CA ASN A 561 3.47 -5.25 -18.50
C ASN A 561 3.43 -5.87 -19.90
N ALA A 562 4.47 -6.64 -20.24
CA ALA A 562 4.46 -7.49 -21.42
C ALA A 562 3.35 -8.55 -21.31
N LYS A 563 2.70 -8.88 -22.43
CA LYS A 563 1.61 -9.88 -22.48
C LYS A 563 1.99 -11.19 -21.77
N SER A 564 3.20 -11.70 -21.98
CA SER A 564 3.68 -12.92 -21.32
C SER A 564 3.78 -12.80 -19.80
N THR A 565 4.22 -11.64 -19.29
CA THR A 565 4.27 -11.36 -17.85
C THR A 565 2.86 -11.25 -17.26
N ALA A 566 1.96 -10.53 -17.94
CA ALA A 566 0.58 -10.38 -17.51
C ALA A 566 -0.14 -11.74 -17.43
N MET A 567 0.01 -12.60 -18.46
CA MET A 567 -0.58 -13.94 -18.45
C MET A 567 0.01 -14.84 -17.36
N ALA A 568 1.32 -14.73 -17.08
CA ALA A 568 1.94 -15.48 -16.00
C ALA A 568 1.40 -15.07 -14.62
N VAL A 569 1.24 -13.75 -14.38
CA VAL A 569 0.64 -13.26 -13.13
C VAL A 569 -0.84 -13.65 -13.05
N TRP A 570 -1.58 -13.56 -14.14
CA TRP A 570 -2.97 -14.00 -14.21
C TRP A 570 -3.13 -15.47 -13.83
N ASP A 571 -2.27 -16.37 -14.35
CA ASP A 571 -2.29 -17.78 -13.96
C ASP A 571 -2.06 -17.97 -12.45
N THR A 572 -1.14 -17.19 -11.85
CA THR A 572 -0.92 -17.22 -10.39
C THR A 572 -2.09 -16.65 -9.58
N MET A 573 -2.90 -15.75 -10.15
CA MET A 573 -4.13 -15.25 -9.52
C MET A 573 -5.26 -16.29 -9.57
N MET A 574 -5.36 -17.04 -10.67
CA MET A 574 -6.38 -18.08 -10.86
C MET A 574 -6.04 -19.38 -10.11
N HIS A 575 -4.76 -19.70 -9.99
CA HIS A 575 -4.26 -20.90 -9.33
C HIS A 575 -3.27 -20.55 -8.21
N PRO A 576 -3.71 -19.82 -7.17
CA PRO A 576 -2.81 -19.30 -6.15
C PRO A 576 -2.08 -20.42 -5.40
N ILE A 577 -0.86 -20.09 -4.99
CA ILE A 577 -0.07 -20.85 -4.02
C ILE A 577 -0.13 -20.04 -2.74
N SER A 578 -0.85 -20.53 -1.74
CA SER A 578 -0.92 -19.88 -0.43
C SER A 578 0.42 -19.98 0.29
N GLN A 579 0.58 -19.20 1.37
CA GLN A 579 1.76 -19.29 2.22
C GLN A 579 1.91 -20.70 2.82
N GLU A 580 0.79 -21.31 3.20
CA GLU A 580 0.74 -22.67 3.73
C GLU A 580 1.18 -23.69 2.67
N ASP A 581 0.62 -23.63 1.46
CA ASP A 581 0.99 -24.52 0.34
C ASP A 581 2.51 -24.46 0.06
N LEU A 582 3.08 -23.26 0.07
CA LEU A 582 4.50 -23.03 -0.16
C LEU A 582 5.35 -23.62 0.97
N CYS A 583 5.00 -23.35 2.23
CA CYS A 583 5.71 -23.87 3.38
C CYS A 583 5.65 -25.40 3.44
N ASP A 584 4.48 -25.98 3.19
CA ASP A 584 4.26 -27.43 3.17
C ASP A 584 5.04 -28.11 2.04
N PHE A 585 5.04 -27.51 0.85
CA PHE A 585 5.81 -28.02 -0.27
C PHE A 585 7.31 -28.04 0.06
N ILE A 586 7.82 -26.95 0.62
CA ILE A 586 9.24 -26.83 1.01
C ILE A 586 9.58 -27.84 2.11
N ALA A 587 8.76 -27.94 3.16
CA ALA A 587 9.00 -28.86 4.26
C ALA A 587 9.07 -30.32 3.78
N LYS A 588 8.24 -30.69 2.79
CA LYS A 588 8.12 -32.06 2.30
C LYS A 588 9.10 -32.40 1.18
N TYR A 589 9.33 -31.48 0.25
CA TYR A 589 10.00 -31.77 -1.02
C TYR A 589 11.24 -30.93 -1.30
N ALA A 590 11.58 -29.93 -0.47
CA ALA A 590 12.74 -29.08 -0.75
C ALA A 590 14.01 -29.89 -0.95
N PHE A 591 14.81 -29.45 -1.91
CA PHE A 591 16.05 -30.09 -2.27
C PHE A 591 16.96 -30.28 -1.06
N ASN A 592 17.38 -31.53 -0.82
CA ASN A 592 18.27 -31.89 0.27
C ASN A 592 19.44 -32.74 -0.25
N GLU A 593 20.64 -32.15 -0.26
CA GLU A 593 21.87 -32.81 -0.75
C GLU A 593 22.19 -34.11 0.02
N LYS A 594 21.76 -34.24 1.28
CA LYS A 594 22.01 -35.42 2.11
C LYS A 594 21.06 -36.60 1.85
N LYS A 595 19.93 -36.39 1.16
CA LYS A 595 18.90 -37.42 0.89
C LYS A 595 19.05 -38.09 -0.48
N ARG A 596 19.98 -37.66 -1.34
CA ARG A 596 20.24 -38.36 -2.60
C ARG A 596 21.10 -39.60 -2.33
N PRO A 597 20.77 -40.77 -2.91
CA PRO A 597 21.73 -41.86 -2.95
C PRO A 597 22.98 -41.34 -3.67
N VAL A 598 24.13 -41.49 -3.02
CA VAL A 598 25.43 -41.28 -3.66
C VAL A 598 25.43 -42.14 -4.92
N PRO A 599 25.70 -41.60 -6.12
CA PRO A 599 25.85 -42.45 -7.29
C PRO A 599 26.90 -43.51 -6.93
N PRO A 600 26.64 -44.80 -7.22
CA PRO A 600 27.57 -45.86 -6.81
C PRO A 600 28.97 -45.49 -7.32
N PRO A 601 30.02 -45.67 -6.50
CA PRO A 601 31.37 -45.36 -6.94
C PRO A 601 31.61 -46.09 -8.26
N GLN A 602 31.97 -45.34 -9.30
CA GLN A 602 32.36 -45.93 -10.58
C GLN A 602 33.45 -46.95 -10.27
N GLN A 603 33.12 -48.24 -10.40
CA GLN A 603 34.08 -49.31 -10.21
C GLN A 603 35.08 -49.20 -11.35
N MET A 604 36.26 -48.67 -11.06
CA MET A 604 37.42 -48.92 -11.91
C MET A 604 37.74 -50.42 -11.82
N ARG A 605 37.56 -51.11 -12.95
CA ARG A 605 38.15 -52.43 -13.17
C ARG A 605 39.02 -52.32 -14.42
N GLY A 606 40.34 -52.30 -14.24
CA GLY A 606 41.29 -52.46 -15.33
C GLY A 606 41.61 -51.23 -16.18
N GLY A 607 41.38 -50.00 -15.72
CA GLY A 607 42.05 -48.81 -16.28
C GLY A 607 41.48 -48.19 -17.57
N GLU A 608 40.28 -48.53 -18.03
CA GLU A 608 39.63 -47.81 -19.15
C GLU A 608 38.18 -47.42 -18.85
N LEU A 609 37.77 -46.24 -19.33
CA LEU A 609 36.42 -45.67 -19.24
C LEU A 609 35.55 -46.22 -20.37
N ILE A 610 34.41 -46.86 -20.06
CA ILE A 610 33.41 -47.26 -21.05
C ILE A 610 32.20 -46.32 -20.94
N ASP A 611 31.83 -45.70 -22.05
CA ASP A 611 30.74 -44.74 -22.17
C ASP A 611 29.39 -45.48 -22.20
N GLY A 612 28.50 -45.17 -21.24
CA GLY A 612 27.29 -45.93 -20.96
C GLY A 612 26.09 -45.52 -21.81
N ASN A 613 26.19 -45.65 -23.14
CA ASN A 613 25.09 -45.30 -24.04
C ASN A 613 24.78 -46.43 -25.03
N GLU A 614 24.15 -47.51 -24.54
CA GLU A 614 23.42 -48.47 -25.39
C GLU A 614 22.01 -48.72 -24.83
N GLN A 615 21.01 -48.35 -25.62
CA GLN A 615 19.60 -48.66 -25.39
C GLN A 615 19.34 -50.16 -25.58
N PRO A 616 18.42 -50.79 -24.82
CA PRO A 616 18.04 -52.18 -25.07
C PRO A 616 17.09 -52.28 -26.29
N PRO A 617 17.20 -53.35 -27.11
CA PRO A 617 16.39 -53.50 -28.31
C PRO A 617 14.97 -53.99 -28.01
N ALA A 618 14.03 -53.54 -28.86
CA ALA A 618 12.61 -53.85 -28.82
C ALA A 618 12.32 -55.36 -28.94
N GLN A 619 11.46 -55.88 -28.05
CA GLN A 619 10.94 -57.24 -28.12
C GLN A 619 9.96 -57.40 -29.29
N ARG A 620 10.29 -58.32 -30.20
CA ARG A 620 9.39 -58.83 -31.25
C ARG A 620 8.44 -59.87 -30.67
N ALA A 621 7.16 -59.71 -30.97
CA ALA A 621 6.13 -60.72 -30.79
C ALA A 621 6.38 -61.94 -31.69
N ARG A 622 6.17 -63.15 -31.15
CA ARG A 622 5.75 -64.36 -31.86
C ARG A 622 5.26 -65.39 -30.83
N ALA A 623 3.98 -65.71 -30.90
CA ALA A 623 3.37 -66.87 -30.26
C ALA A 623 2.52 -67.57 -31.33
N GLU A 624 2.98 -68.74 -31.72
CA GLU A 624 2.33 -69.87 -32.40
C GLU A 624 2.95 -71.07 -31.65
N GLU A 625 2.31 -72.17 -31.27
CA GLU A 625 0.97 -72.77 -31.33
C GLU A 625 1.04 -73.86 -30.24
N ASP A 626 -0.08 -74.24 -29.61
CA ASP A 626 -0.42 -75.65 -29.37
C ASP A 626 -1.71 -75.81 -28.55
N TYR A 627 -2.65 -76.55 -29.18
CA TYR A 627 -3.90 -77.20 -28.72
C TYR A 627 -5.16 -76.37 -28.41
#